data_AF-A0A948T9X2-F1
#
_entry.id   AF-A0A948T9X2-F1
#
_cell.length_a   1.000
_cell.length_b   1.000
_cell.length_c   1.000
_cell.angle_alpha   90.00
_cell.angle_beta   90.00
_cell.angle_gamma   90.00
#
_symmetry.space_group_name_H-M   'P 1'
#
loop_
_entity.id
_entity.type
_entity.pdbx_description
1 polymer ?
#
loop_
_entity_poly.entity_id
_entity_poly.type
_entity_poly.pdbx_seq_one_letter_code
_entity_poly.pdbx_strand_id
1 'polypeptide(L)' 'LDTKAFGLKKTSRIKAFVFRFISVPAKWIMTARQYVLNIYTENRAYAKPFKTEFG' A
#
# COMPACT_ATOMS: atom_id res chain seq x y z
N LEU A 1 -8.32 -4.41 5.02
CA LEU A 1 -7.87 -3.32 4.12
C LEU A 1 -9.10 -2.59 3.62
N ASP A 2 -9.28 -1.31 3.94
CA ASP A 2 -10.48 -0.55 3.54
C ASP A 2 -10.35 -0.07 2.09
N THR A 3 -11.01 -0.76 1.17
CA THR A 3 -10.96 -0.43 -0.27
C THR A 3 -11.64 0.89 -0.60
N LYS A 4 -12.57 1.36 0.25
CA LYS A 4 -13.23 2.66 0.06
C LYS A 4 -12.25 3.82 0.26
N ALA A 5 -11.28 3.67 1.17
CA ALA A 5 -10.24 4.66 1.39
C ALA A 5 -9.34 4.89 0.15
N PHE A 6 -9.29 3.92 -0.76
CA PHE A 6 -8.59 4.02 -2.05
C PHE A 6 -9.51 4.42 -3.22
N GLY A 7 -10.77 4.78 -2.92
CA GLY A 7 -11.78 5.12 -3.92
C GLY A 7 -12.20 3.94 -4.80
N LEU A 8 -12.05 2.71 -4.31
CA LEU A 8 -12.39 1.49 -5.03
C LEU A 8 -13.73 0.94 -4.55
N LYS A 9 -14.56 0.52 -5.51
CA LYS A 9 -15.80 -0.23 -5.24
C LYS A 9 -15.53 -1.72 -5.46
N LYS A 10 -16.34 -2.58 -4.85
CA LYS A 10 -16.25 -4.03 -5.07
C LYS A 10 -16.43 -4.43 -6.54
N THR A 11 -17.18 -3.63 -7.30
CA THR A 11 -17.45 -3.81 -8.74
C THR A 11 -16.49 -3.03 -9.65
N SER A 12 -15.48 -2.36 -9.09
CA SER A 12 -14.48 -1.64 -9.90
C SER A 12 -13.70 -2.62 -10.78
N ARG A 13 -13.46 -2.23 -12.04
CA ARG A 13 -12.65 -3.01 -12.98
C ARG A 13 -11.21 -3.19 -12.46
N ILE A 14 -10.59 -4.33 -12.76
CA ILE A 14 -9.23 -4.66 -12.31
C ILE A 14 -8.18 -3.61 -12.71
N LYS A 15 -8.31 -3.00 -13.89
CA LYS A 15 -7.42 -1.92 -14.34
C LYS A 15 -7.43 -0.73 -13.37
N ALA A 16 -8.60 -0.37 -12.84
CA ALA A 16 -8.72 0.71 -11.87
C ALA A 16 -8.12 0.33 -10.51
N PHE A 17 -8.27 -0.94 -10.11
CA PHE A 17 -7.61 -1.48 -8.91
C PHE A 17 -6.09 -1.41 -9.02
N VAL A 18 -5.52 -1.91 -10.13
CA VAL A 18 -4.06 -1.88 -10.35
C VAL A 18 -3.53 -0.45 -10.32
N PHE A 19 -4.18 0.47 -11.03
CA PHE A 19 -3.72 1.85 -11.11
C PHE A 19 -3.86 2.65 -9.79
N ARG A 20 -4.91 2.38 -9.00
CA ARG A 20 -5.15 3.13 -7.76
C ARG A 20 -4.49 2.53 -6.54
N PHE A 21 -4.27 1.22 -6.54
CA PHE A 21 -3.80 0.49 -5.37
C PHE A 21 -2.39 -0.09 -5.52
N ILE A 22 -2.04 -0.59 -6.71
CA ILE A 22 -0.80 -1.37 -6.91
C ILE A 22 0.34 -0.49 -7.40
N SER A 23 0.10 0.45 -8.31
CA SER A 23 1.16 1.24 -8.96
C SER A 23 1.77 2.35 -8.10
N VAL A 24 1.84 2.17 -6.78
CA VAL A 24 2.55 3.08 -5.87
C VAL A 24 4.04 2.71 -5.80
N PRO A 25 4.95 3.69 -5.71
CA PRO A 25 6.36 3.41 -5.51
C PRO A 25 6.59 2.70 -4.17
N ALA A 26 7.28 1.57 -4.20
CA ALA A 26 7.60 0.81 -3.00
C ALA A 26 8.99 0.14 -3.11
N LYS A 27 9.62 -0.09 -1.96
CA LYS A 27 10.94 -0.71 -1.87
C LYS A 27 11.02 -1.62 -0.64
N TRP A 28 11.56 -2.82 -0.82
CA TRP A 28 11.97 -3.67 0.29
C TRP A 28 13.33 -3.22 0.81
N ILE A 29 13.40 -2.93 2.11
CA ILE A 29 14.62 -2.47 2.79
C ILE A 29 14.95 -3.47 3.88
N MET A 30 16.21 -3.90 3.95
CA MET A 30 16.68 -4.78 5.01
C MET A 30 17.00 -3.95 6.27
N THR A 31 16.25 -4.17 7.35
CA THR A 31 16.44 -3.52 8.65
C THR A 31 16.58 -4.60 9.72
N ALA A 32 17.68 -4.58 10.49
CA ALA A 32 17.92 -5.49 11.62
C ALA A 32 17.61 -6.98 11.34
N ARG A 33 17.94 -7.46 10.13
CA ARG A 33 17.73 -8.84 9.62
C ARG A 33 16.31 -9.17 9.10
N GLN A 34 15.42 -8.18 8.95
CA GLN A 34 14.12 -8.33 8.32
C GLN A 34 14.00 -7.46 7.07
N TYR A 35 13.36 -7.95 6.02
CA TYR A 35 12.96 -7.12 4.88
C TYR A 35 11.63 -6.43 5.21
N VAL A 36 11.66 -5.10 5.31
CA VAL A 36 10.50 -4.25 5.56
C VAL A 36 10.11 -3.56 4.26
N LEU A 37 8.82 -3.62 3.91
CA LEU A 37 8.29 -2.90 2.75
C LEU A 37 8.08 -1.44 3.12
N ASN A 38 8.78 -0.55 2.44
CA ASN A 38 8.52 0.89 2.51
C ASN A 38 7.71 1.34 1.31
N ILE A 39 6.62 2.06 1.54
CA ILE A 39 5.71 2.56 0.50
C ILE A 39 5.78 4.09 0.51
N TYR A 40 6.19 4.67 -0.62
CA TYR A 40 6.41 6.11 -0.74
C TYR A 40 5.23 6.77 -1.41
N THR A 41 4.25 7.18 -0.62
CA THR A 41 3.04 7.82 -1.11
C THR A 41 2.52 8.85 -0.11
N GLU A 42 1.93 9.93 -0.63
CA GLU A 42 1.21 10.93 0.16
C GLU A 42 -0.20 10.45 0.55
N ASN A 43 -0.66 9.33 -0.03
CA ASN A 43 -1.98 8.79 0.25
C ASN A 43 -2.04 8.17 1.65
N ARG A 44 -2.73 8.88 2.56
CA ARG A 44 -2.92 8.49 3.96
C ARG A 44 -3.60 7.12 4.14
N ALA A 45 -4.29 6.60 3.13
CA ALA A 45 -4.89 5.27 3.18
C ALA A 45 -3.85 4.15 3.37
N TYR A 46 -2.58 4.38 2.99
CA TYR A 46 -1.47 3.43 3.18
C TYR A 46 -0.81 3.49 4.56
N ALA A 47 -1.17 4.45 5.43
CA ALA A 47 -0.46 4.72 6.67
C ALA A 47 -0.53 3.59 7.73
N LYS A 48 -1.52 2.70 7.61
CA LYS A 48 -1.79 1.61 8.56
C LYS A 48 -1.67 0.21 7.97
N PRO A 49 -2.16 -0.09 6.74
CA PRO A 49 -2.29 -1.47 6.29
C PRO A 49 -0.98 -2.22 6.11
N PHE A 50 0.13 -1.51 5.93
CA PHE A 50 1.45 -2.08 5.65
C PHE A 50 2.51 -1.66 6.68
N LYS A 51 2.10 -1.06 7.81
CA LYS A 51 3.01 -0.75 8.90
C LYS A 51 3.38 -2.05 9.61
N THR A 52 4.67 -2.40 9.57
CA THR A 52 5.25 -3.42 10.44
C THR A 52 5.49 -2.80 11.82
N GLU A 53 5.32 -3.57 12.90
CA GLU A 53 5.57 -3.11 14.29
C GLU A 53 7.03 -2.71 14.55
N PHE A 54 7.94 -3.10 13.65
CA PHE A 54 9.37 -2.82 13.71
C PHE A 54 9.77 -1.51 12.98
N GLY A 55 8.89 -0.50 12.98
CA GLY A 55 9.10 0.80 12.31
C GLY A 55 8.64 2.00 13.12
#